data_AF-A0A920TYQ8-F1
#
_entry.id   AF-A0A920TYQ8-F1
#
_cell.length_a   1.000
_cell.length_b   1.000
_cell.length_c   1.000
_cell.angle_alpha   90.00
_cell.angle_beta   90.00
_cell.angle_gamma   90.00
#
_symmetry.space_group_name_H-M   'P 1'
#
loop_
_entity.id
_entity.type
_entity.pdbx_description
1 polymer ?
#
loop_
_entity_poly.entity_id
_entity_poly.type
_entity_poly.pdbx_seq_one_letter_code
_entity_poly.pdbx_strand_id
1 'polypeptide(L)'
;MKKYLLLFLLLAQSNFLIASQPNSDVMASNIAIVIHGGAGWSRNQTEEKLKSIEDGLKRALDEGFAILESGGTSLDAVEAAVVILEDDVTFNAGKGSVYTAEEKQEMDASIMTGELQNAVPWLLFQQ
;
A
#
# COMPACT_ATOMS: atom_id res chain seq x y z
N MET A 1 48.64 -9.12 45.82
CA MET A 1 47.20 -9.49 45.70
C MET A 1 46.30 -8.31 45.32
N LYS A 2 46.54 -7.07 45.79
CA LYS A 2 45.69 -5.91 45.46
C LYS A 2 45.82 -5.34 44.03
N LYS A 3 46.94 -5.57 43.32
CA LYS A 3 47.15 -5.08 41.93
C LYS A 3 46.34 -5.84 40.87
N TYR A 4 46.10 -7.13 41.06
CA TYR A 4 45.25 -7.92 40.15
C TYR A 4 43.74 -7.74 40.43
N LEU A 5 43.40 -7.29 41.65
CA LEU A 5 42.02 -7.00 42.04
C LEU A 5 41.46 -5.75 41.33
N LEU A 6 42.31 -4.74 41.08
CA LEU A 6 41.93 -3.56 40.30
C LEU A 6 41.79 -3.84 38.79
N LEU A 7 42.56 -4.78 38.25
CA LEU A 7 42.48 -5.17 36.83
C LEU A 7 41.21 -5.98 36.52
N PHE A 8 40.73 -6.77 37.48
CA PHE A 8 39.46 -7.48 37.38
C PHE A 8 38.23 -6.55 37.46
N LEU A 9 38.32 -5.45 38.21
CA LEU A 9 37.22 -4.50 38.33
C LEU A 9 37.01 -3.65 37.08
N LEU A 10 38.07 -3.36 36.31
CA LEU A 10 37.99 -2.62 35.05
C LEU A 10 37.40 -3.45 33.90
N LEU A 11 37.64 -4.76 33.88
CA LEU A 11 37.07 -5.68 32.88
C LEU A 11 35.60 -6.01 33.14
N ALA A 12 35.11 -5.84 34.37
CA ALA A 12 33.70 -6.07 34.70
C ALA A 12 32.78 -4.92 34.25
N GLN A 13 33.33 -3.72 34.00
CA GLN A 13 32.55 -2.55 33.56
C GLN A 13 32.37 -2.45 32.04
N SER A 14 33.15 -3.18 31.24
CA SER A 14 33.01 -3.17 29.77
C SER A 14 31.85 -4.01 29.25
N ASN A 15 31.26 -4.87 30.08
CA ASN A 15 30.11 -5.72 29.68
C ASN A 15 28.74 -5.10 29.99
N PHE A 16 28.69 -3.92 30.61
CA PHE A 16 27.43 -3.20 30.87
C PHE A 16 27.06 -2.21 29.75
N LEU A 17 27.69 -2.33 28.59
CA LEU A 17 27.35 -1.58 27.37
C LEU A 17 26.84 -2.46 26.22
N ILE A 18 26.42 -3.70 26.49
CA ILE A 18 25.39 -4.32 25.67
C ILE A 18 24.06 -3.80 26.21
N ALA A 19 23.86 -2.48 26.05
CA ALA A 19 22.53 -1.91 26.03
C ALA A 19 21.75 -2.74 25.00
N SER A 20 20.57 -3.20 25.40
CA SER A 20 19.55 -3.75 24.52
C SER A 20 19.54 -2.99 23.20
N GLN A 21 20.19 -3.55 22.18
CA GLN A 21 19.92 -3.13 20.82
C GLN A 21 18.43 -3.44 20.66
N PRO A 22 17.55 -2.44 20.41
CA PRO A 22 16.19 -2.78 20.01
C PRO A 22 16.36 -3.70 18.81
N ASN A 23 15.80 -4.90 18.92
CA ASN A 23 15.83 -5.89 17.87
C ASN A 23 15.28 -5.21 16.61
N SER A 24 16.13 -4.93 15.63
CA SER A 24 15.73 -4.28 14.36
C SER A 24 14.80 -5.15 13.53
N ASP A 25 14.55 -6.39 13.98
CA ASP A 25 13.55 -7.31 13.42
C ASP A 25 12.11 -6.99 13.81
N VAL A 26 11.87 -5.98 14.66
CA VAL A 26 10.53 -5.42 14.83
C VAL A 26 10.39 -4.29 13.80
N MET A 27 9.55 -4.53 12.78
CA MET A 27 8.98 -3.58 11.80
C MET A 27 9.41 -3.67 10.31
N ALA A 28 9.76 -4.84 9.78
CA ALA A 28 9.36 -5.12 8.40
C ALA A 28 7.96 -5.74 8.44
N SER A 29 6.92 -4.90 8.56
CA SER A 29 5.56 -5.39 8.36
C SER A 29 5.47 -5.95 6.94
N ASN A 30 5.10 -7.23 6.79
CA ASN A 30 4.79 -7.78 5.47
C ASN A 30 3.55 -7.05 4.93
N ILE A 31 3.79 -5.96 4.22
CA ILE A 31 2.76 -5.18 3.54
C ILE A 31 2.42 -5.84 2.21
N ALA A 32 1.14 -5.86 1.89
CA ALA A 32 0.64 -6.30 0.61
C ALA A 32 -0.45 -5.33 0.17
N ILE A 33 -0.44 -4.97 -1.10
CA ILE A 33 -1.45 -4.16 -1.76
C ILE A 33 -1.83 -4.85 -3.07
N VAL A 34 -3.13 -4.84 -3.37
CA VAL A 34 -3.69 -5.42 -4.59
C VAL A 34 -4.58 -4.37 -5.21
N ILE A 35 -4.49 -4.22 -6.54
CA ILE A 35 -5.27 -3.27 -7.32
C ILE A 35 -5.93 -4.00 -8.49
N HIS A 36 -7.15 -3.60 -8.84
CA HIS A 36 -7.81 -4.05 -10.07
C HIS A 36 -8.45 -2.86 -10.81
N GLY A 37 -8.51 -2.96 -12.14
CA GLY A 37 -9.18 -1.99 -13.01
C GLY A 37 -10.60 -2.40 -13.45
N GLY A 38 -11.14 -3.46 -12.83
CA GLY A 38 -12.44 -4.06 -13.18
C GLY A 38 -12.29 -5.47 -13.77
N ALA A 39 -13.40 -6.18 -13.89
CA ALA A 39 -13.47 -7.53 -14.47
C ALA A 39 -14.37 -7.54 -15.72
N GLY A 40 -14.29 -8.59 -16.53
CA GLY A 40 -15.17 -8.76 -17.70
C GLY A 40 -14.66 -8.14 -19.01
N TRP A 41 -13.34 -7.99 -19.15
CA TRP A 41 -12.72 -7.41 -20.34
C TRP A 41 -12.65 -8.38 -21.53
N SER A 42 -12.73 -7.85 -22.75
CA SER A 42 -12.56 -8.63 -23.99
C SER A 42 -11.09 -9.03 -24.19
N ARG A 43 -10.84 -10.26 -24.66
CA ARG A 43 -9.48 -10.73 -24.98
C ARG A 43 -8.92 -10.17 -26.29
N ASN A 44 -9.76 -9.57 -27.15
CA ASN A 44 -9.37 -9.06 -28.46
C ASN A 44 -9.11 -7.56 -28.40
N GLN A 45 -8.04 -7.15 -27.73
CA GLN A 45 -7.75 -5.74 -27.47
C GLN A 45 -6.42 -5.38 -28.08
N THR A 46 -6.28 -4.12 -28.49
CA THR A 46 -5.04 -3.66 -29.10
C THR A 46 -3.91 -3.69 -28.07
N GLU A 47 -2.69 -3.94 -28.53
CA GLU A 47 -1.49 -3.89 -27.67
C GLU A 47 -1.37 -2.54 -26.96
N GLU A 48 -1.72 -1.45 -27.65
CA GLU A 48 -1.75 -0.10 -27.08
C GLU A 48 -2.73 0.02 -25.91
N LYS A 49 -3.95 -0.51 -26.04
CA LYS A 49 -4.94 -0.45 -24.95
C LYS A 49 -4.51 -1.31 -23.77
N LEU A 50 -3.95 -2.51 -24.02
CA LEU A 50 -3.39 -3.36 -22.97
C LEU A 50 -2.26 -2.65 -22.23
N LYS A 51 -1.34 -2.03 -22.98
CA LYS A 51 -0.26 -1.24 -22.40
C LYS A 51 -0.77 -0.07 -21.56
N SER A 52 -1.78 0.66 -22.03
CA SER A 52 -2.40 1.75 -21.28
C SER A 52 -2.99 1.25 -19.94
N ILE A 53 -3.64 0.09 -19.95
CA ILE A 53 -4.17 -0.55 -18.74
C ILE A 53 -3.05 -0.94 -17.78
N GLU A 54 -2.01 -1.61 -18.28
CA GLU A 54 -0.85 -2.00 -17.46
C GLU A 54 -0.14 -0.80 -16.85
N ASP A 55 0.09 0.25 -17.64
CA ASP A 55 0.72 1.49 -17.17
C ASP A 55 -0.17 2.19 -16.12
N GLY A 56 -1.48 2.20 -16.30
CA GLY A 56 -2.44 2.75 -15.33
C GLY A 56 -2.45 2.01 -13.99
N LEU A 57 -2.56 0.68 -14.05
CA LEU A 57 -2.49 -0.19 -12.87
C LEU A 57 -1.16 -0.05 -12.15
N LYS A 58 -0.05 0.02 -12.90
CA LYS A 58 1.29 0.19 -12.32
C LYS A 58 1.42 1.53 -11.59
N ARG A 59 0.95 2.64 -12.16
CA ARG A 59 0.98 3.95 -11.48
C ARG A 59 0.21 3.93 -10.17
N ALA A 60 -1.00 3.39 -10.17
CA ALA A 60 -1.81 3.28 -8.96
C ALA A 60 -1.13 2.39 -7.90
N LEU A 61 -0.52 1.29 -8.33
CA LEU A 61 0.18 0.33 -7.47
C LEU A 61 1.41 0.96 -6.82
N ASP A 62 2.24 1.61 -7.63
CA ASP A 62 3.48 2.23 -7.17
C ASP A 62 3.19 3.32 -6.13
N GLU A 63 2.16 4.15 -6.36
CA GLU A 63 1.79 5.22 -5.42
C GLU A 63 1.30 4.68 -4.07
N GLY A 64 0.32 3.76 -4.11
CA GLY A 64 -0.21 3.16 -2.88
C GLY A 64 0.86 2.39 -2.11
N PHE A 65 1.75 1.68 -2.82
CA PHE A 65 2.86 0.97 -2.20
C PHE A 65 3.89 1.91 -1.57
N ALA A 66 4.21 3.04 -2.22
CA ALA A 66 5.15 4.02 -1.68
C ALA A 66 4.67 4.62 -0.36
N ILE A 67 3.35 4.85 -0.22
CA ILE A 67 2.74 5.31 1.04
C ILE A 67 2.92 4.26 2.14
N LEU A 68 2.67 2.98 1.84
CA LEU A 68 2.84 1.89 2.80
C LEU A 68 4.31 1.70 3.20
N GLU A 69 5.25 1.74 2.26
CA GLU A 69 6.70 1.67 2.55
C GLU A 69 7.16 2.82 3.44
N SER A 70 6.55 3.99 3.31
CA SER A 70 6.84 5.18 4.13
C SER A 70 6.19 5.13 5.52
N GLY A 71 5.48 4.06 5.86
CA GLY A 71 4.76 3.91 7.13
C GLY A 71 3.42 4.65 7.19
N GLY A 72 2.87 5.03 6.04
CA GLY A 72 1.52 5.60 5.91
C GLY A 72 0.44 4.57 6.24
N THR A 73 -0.80 5.04 6.41
CA THR A 73 -1.90 4.13 6.74
C THR A 73 -2.38 3.37 5.51
N SER A 74 -3.00 2.22 5.75
CA SER A 74 -3.64 1.46 4.67
C SER A 74 -4.78 2.24 4.00
N LEU A 75 -5.45 3.12 4.75
CA LEU A 75 -6.51 3.98 4.23
C LEU A 75 -5.95 4.99 3.23
N ASP A 76 -4.85 5.68 3.59
CA ASP A 76 -4.19 6.65 2.72
C ASP A 76 -3.68 5.98 1.43
N ALA A 77 -3.11 4.77 1.56
CA ALA A 77 -2.58 4.01 0.44
C ALA A 77 -3.67 3.59 -0.57
N VAL A 78 -4.82 3.10 -0.09
CA VAL A 78 -5.92 2.71 -0.99
C VAL A 78 -6.60 3.93 -1.60
N GLU A 79 -6.76 5.02 -0.85
CA GLU A 79 -7.32 6.28 -1.37
C GLU A 79 -6.46 6.82 -2.51
N ALA A 80 -5.14 6.93 -2.31
CA ALA A 80 -4.23 7.45 -3.34
C ALA A 80 -4.22 6.58 -4.61
N ALA A 81 -4.19 5.26 -4.45
CA ALA A 81 -4.28 4.33 -5.57
C ALA A 81 -5.58 4.50 -6.37
N VAL A 82 -6.71 4.69 -5.69
CA VAL A 82 -8.03 4.83 -6.31
C VAL A 82 -8.16 6.16 -7.06
N VAL A 83 -7.68 7.26 -6.48
CA VAL A 83 -7.69 8.57 -7.15
C VAL A 83 -6.93 8.51 -8.49
N ILE A 84 -5.80 7.79 -8.55
CA ILE A 84 -5.08 7.58 -9.81
C ILE A 84 -5.91 6.82 -10.85
N LEU A 85 -6.67 5.81 -10.42
CA LEU A 85 -7.55 5.05 -11.32
C LEU A 85 -8.76 5.88 -11.79
N GLU A 86 -9.35 6.69 -10.91
CA GLU A 86 -10.46 7.59 -11.24
C GLU A 86 -10.04 8.71 -12.20
N ASP A 87 -8.79 9.16 -12.11
CA ASP A 87 -8.24 10.16 -12.99
C ASP A 87 -7.82 9.62 -14.36
N ASP A 88 -7.64 8.30 -14.50
CA ASP A 88 -7.27 7.64 -15.75
C ASP A 88 -8.52 7.21 -16.53
N VAL A 89 -8.76 7.90 -17.65
CA VAL A 89 -9.88 7.64 -18.59
C VAL A 89 -9.89 6.23 -19.18
N THR A 90 -8.84 5.44 -18.98
CA THR A 90 -8.76 4.05 -19.40
C THR A 90 -9.74 3.17 -18.64
N PHE A 91 -10.06 3.50 -17.38
CA PHE A 91 -10.89 2.70 -16.47
C PHE A 91 -12.30 3.25 -16.34
N ASN A 92 -13.26 2.37 -16.07
CA ASN A 92 -14.64 2.77 -15.78
C ASN A 92 -14.75 3.27 -14.33
N ALA A 93 -14.23 4.47 -14.09
CA ALA A 93 -14.24 5.17 -12.81
C ALA A 93 -13.96 6.65 -13.05
N GLY A 94 -14.44 7.54 -12.18
CA GLY A 94 -14.15 8.98 -12.24
C GLY A 94 -14.33 9.59 -13.64
N LYS A 95 -13.22 10.05 -14.23
CA LYS A 95 -13.20 10.68 -15.56
C LYS A 95 -13.54 9.72 -16.70
N GLY A 96 -13.32 8.41 -16.52
CA GLY A 96 -13.61 7.37 -17.51
C GLY A 96 -14.96 6.69 -17.33
N SER A 97 -15.81 7.19 -16.42
CA SER A 97 -17.11 6.58 -16.11
C SER A 97 -18.00 6.39 -17.33
N VAL A 98 -18.68 5.25 -17.37
CA VAL A 98 -19.65 4.94 -18.42
C VAL A 98 -20.92 5.80 -18.29
N TYR A 99 -21.71 5.82 -19.36
CA TYR A 99 -22.95 6.58 -19.42
C TYR A 99 -24.15 5.72 -19.03
N THR A 100 -25.08 6.34 -18.31
CA THR A 100 -26.44 5.86 -18.13
C THR A 100 -27.21 5.88 -19.47
N ALA A 101 -28.41 5.29 -19.48
CA ALA A 101 -29.31 5.36 -20.63
C ALA A 101 -29.76 6.80 -20.98
N GLU A 102 -29.63 7.75 -20.04
CA GLU A 102 -29.91 9.17 -20.26
C GLU A 102 -28.66 9.97 -20.69
N GLU A 103 -27.57 9.29 -21.07
CA GLU A 103 -26.31 9.90 -21.50
C GLU A 103 -25.66 10.79 -20.41
N LYS A 104 -25.85 10.41 -19.14
CA LYS A 104 -25.18 11.05 -17.99
C LYS A 104 -24.19 10.09 -17.33
N GLN A 105 -23.14 10.63 -16.71
CA GLN A 105 -22.27 9.85 -15.81
C GLN A 105 -22.81 9.92 -14.39
N GLU A 106 -23.04 8.77 -13.79
CA GLU A 106 -23.40 8.60 -12.38
C GLU A 106 -22.38 7.63 -11.76
N MET A 107 -21.93 7.91 -10.54
CA MET A 107 -20.81 7.19 -9.91
C MET A 107 -21.08 6.93 -8.44
N ASP A 108 -20.56 5.82 -7.94
CA ASP A 108 -20.51 5.50 -6.52
C ASP A 108 -19.16 4.89 -6.13
N ALA A 109 -18.83 5.00 -4.84
CA ALA A 109 -17.59 4.49 -4.27
C ALA A 109 -17.79 4.20 -2.78
N SER A 110 -17.03 3.25 -2.23
CA SER A 110 -17.09 2.91 -0.80
C SER A 110 -15.73 2.51 -0.24
N ILE A 111 -15.29 3.14 0.85
CA ILE A 111 -14.00 2.88 1.50
C ILE A 111 -14.18 2.29 2.89
N MET A 112 -13.34 1.32 3.27
CA MET A 112 -13.39 0.66 4.57
C MET A 112 -12.00 0.47 5.17
N THR A 113 -11.85 0.79 6.46
CA THR A 113 -10.70 0.38 7.26
C THR A 113 -11.00 -0.91 8.03
N GLY A 114 -10.02 -1.81 8.06
CA GLY A 114 -10.12 -3.10 8.72
C GLY A 114 -9.82 -3.09 10.22
N GLU A 115 -9.26 -1.99 10.74
CA GLU A 115 -8.77 -1.87 12.12
C GLU A 115 -9.85 -2.17 13.18
N LEU A 116 -11.09 -1.81 12.88
CA LEU A 116 -12.22 -2.01 13.80
C LEU A 116 -12.88 -3.40 13.69
N GLN A 117 -12.52 -4.23 12.70
CA GLN A 117 -13.23 -5.50 12.40
C GLN A 117 -12.32 -6.72 12.17
N ASN A 118 -10.99 -6.63 12.40
CA ASN A 118 -10.02 -7.66 11.98
C ASN A 118 -10.14 -8.00 10.47
N ALA A 119 -10.53 -7.03 9.66
CA ALA A 119 -10.68 -7.18 8.22
C ALA A 119 -9.44 -6.67 7.49
N VAL A 120 -9.26 -7.09 6.24
CA VAL A 120 -8.30 -6.44 5.33
C VAL A 120 -9.00 -5.17 4.82
N PRO A 121 -8.38 -3.98 4.80
CA PRO A 121 -8.97 -2.81 4.16
C PRO A 121 -9.30 -3.13 2.71
N TRP A 122 -10.53 -2.92 2.28
CA TRP A 122 -10.96 -3.09 0.89
C TRP A 122 -11.81 -1.91 0.45
N LEU A 123 -11.67 -1.55 -0.82
CA LEU A 123 -12.56 -0.62 -1.52
C LEU A 123 -13.46 -1.45 -2.44
N LEU A 124 -14.77 -1.26 -2.37
CA LEU A 124 -15.69 -1.81 -3.38
C LEU A 124 -16.11 -0.67 -4.30
N PHE A 125 -15.76 -0.79 -5.58
CA PHE A 125 -16.32 0.00 -6.66
C PHE A 125 -17.62 -0.68 -7.11
N GLN A 126 -18.74 0.01 -6.99
CA GLN A 126 -19.93 -0.30 -7.78
C GLN A 126 -19.84 0.57 -9.05
N GLN A 127 -20.56 0.19 -10.10
CA GLN A 127 -20.58 0.88 -11.39
C GLN A 127 -21.92 1.56 -11.55
#